data_AF-A0A830CYQ7-F1
#
_entry.id   AF-A0A830CYQ7-F1
#
_cell.length_a   1.000
_cell.length_b   1.000
_cell.length_c   1.000
_cell.angle_alpha   90.00
_cell.angle_beta   90.00
_cell.angle_gamma   90.00
#
_symmetry.space_group_name_H-M   'P 1'
#
loop_
_entity.id
_entity.type
_entity.pdbx_description
1 polymer ?
#
loop_
_entity_poly.entity_id
_entity_poly.type
_entity_poly.pdbx_seq_one_letter_code
_entity_poly.pdbx_strand_id
1 'polypeptide(L)'
;MNKPEVFTDSPGKYVGLAETIRGFQLILSGELDGFPEQAFYLVGNIDEAAAKAMNLEMEKVKEIILSTNSGQIGVLPNHAPTQHTQKLSNLKN
;
A
#
# COMPACT_ATOMS: atom_id res chain seq x y z
N MET A 1 -17.19 31.33 9.17
CA MET A 1 -16.88 30.49 7.98
C MET A 1 -15.62 29.73 8.33
N ASN A 2 -15.77 28.49 8.78
CA ASN A 2 -14.70 27.77 9.48
C ASN A 2 -13.80 27.09 8.46
N LYS A 3 -12.53 27.49 8.41
CA LYS A 3 -11.51 27.05 7.46
C LYS A 3 -10.95 25.68 7.91
N PRO A 4 -11.00 24.62 7.09
CA PRO A 4 -10.48 23.29 7.46
C PRO A 4 -8.95 23.18 7.50
N GLU A 5 -8.22 24.24 7.14
CA GLU A 5 -6.74 24.26 7.05
C GLU A 5 -6.01 24.17 8.40
N VAL A 6 -6.70 24.17 9.54
CA VAL A 6 -6.05 24.24 10.86
C VAL A 6 -5.66 22.86 11.42
N PHE A 7 -6.10 21.76 10.81
CA PHE A 7 -5.91 20.41 11.38
C PHE A 7 -5.22 19.39 10.48
N THR A 8 -5.01 19.69 9.21
CA THR A 8 -4.22 18.85 8.30
C THR A 8 -3.20 19.78 7.64
N ASP A 9 -1.90 19.62 7.92
CA ASP A 9 -0.79 20.39 7.30
C ASP A 9 -0.69 20.20 5.76
N SER A 10 -1.75 19.73 5.12
CA SER A 10 -1.85 19.47 3.69
C SER A 10 -2.62 20.60 3.02
N PRO A 11 -2.04 21.29 2.02
CA PRO A 11 -2.73 22.33 1.29
C PRO A 11 -3.95 21.73 0.58
N GLY A 12 -5.14 22.26 0.86
CA GLY A 12 -6.36 21.87 0.17
C GLY A 12 -6.24 22.15 -1.33
N LYS A 13 -6.48 21.15 -2.18
CA LYS A 13 -6.42 21.30 -3.64
C LYS A 13 -7.83 21.53 -4.19
N TYR A 14 -7.95 22.56 -5.03
CA TYR A 14 -9.17 22.78 -5.81
C TYR A 14 -9.14 21.90 -7.05
N VAL A 15 -10.24 21.19 -7.30
CA VAL A 15 -10.39 20.25 -8.42
C VAL A 15 -11.53 20.76 -9.29
N GLY A 16 -11.30 20.86 -10.60
CA GLY A 16 -12.34 21.29 -11.52
C GLY A 16 -13.45 20.26 -11.64
N LEU A 17 -14.69 20.71 -11.89
CA LEU A 17 -15.85 19.83 -12.05
C LEU A 17 -15.61 18.74 -13.11
N ALA A 18 -14.97 19.08 -14.23
CA ALA A 18 -14.65 18.13 -15.29
C ALA A 18 -13.69 17.02 -14.84
N GLU A 19 -12.72 17.36 -13.99
CA GLU A 19 -11.77 16.39 -13.42
C GLU A 19 -12.44 15.50 -12.39
N THR A 20 -13.33 16.07 -11.56
CA THR A 20 -14.15 15.31 -10.61
C THR A 20 -15.01 14.28 -11.35
N ILE A 21 -15.78 14.70 -12.36
CA ILE A 21 -16.64 13.80 -13.13
C ILE A 21 -15.82 12.68 -13.80
N ARG A 22 -14.68 13.02 -14.40
CA ARG A 22 -13.79 12.03 -15.02
C ARG A 22 -13.27 11.03 -13.98
N GLY A 23 -12.82 11.50 -12.82
CA GLY A 23 -12.34 10.64 -11.74
C GLY A 23 -13.40 9.65 -11.28
N PHE A 24 -14.63 10.11 -11.05
CA PHE A 24 -15.74 9.22 -10.69
C PHE A 24 -16.11 8.24 -11.79
N GLN A 25 -16.05 8.64 -13.07
CA GLN A 25 -16.28 7.72 -14.19
C GLN A 25 -15.26 6.59 -14.23
N LEU A 26 -13.98 6.88 -13.99
CA LEU A 26 -12.90 5.89 -13.95
C LEU A 26 -13.03 4.93 -12.75
N ILE A 27 -13.48 5.44 -11.61
CA ILE A 27 -13.78 4.60 -10.43
C ILE A 27 -14.96 3.68 -10.74
N LEU A 28 -16.03 4.21 -11.33
CA LEU A 28 -17.23 3.42 -11.67
C LEU A 28 -17.01 2.45 -12.84
N SER A 29 -16.05 2.72 -13.74
CA SER A 29 -15.70 1.81 -14.82
C SER A 29 -14.87 0.61 -14.35
N GLY A 30 -14.35 0.65 -13.12
CA GLY A 30 -13.50 -0.38 -12.54
C GLY A 30 -12.04 -0.33 -13.02
N GLU A 31 -11.64 0.72 -13.76
CA GLU A 31 -10.25 0.87 -14.23
C GLU A 31 -9.25 1.00 -13.08
N LEU A 32 -9.72 1.43 -11.90
CA LEU A 32 -8.90 1.71 -10.73
C LEU A 32 -9.14 0.72 -9.58
N ASP A 33 -9.89 -0.37 -9.82
CA ASP A 33 -10.20 -1.40 -8.80
C ASP A 33 -8.95 -2.14 -8.29
N GLY A 34 -7.85 -2.09 -9.06
CA GLY A 34 -6.56 -2.66 -8.64
C GLY A 34 -5.81 -1.81 -7.61
N PHE A 35 -6.23 -0.57 -7.35
CA PHE A 35 -5.49 0.33 -6.46
C PHE A 35 -5.85 0.11 -4.99
N PRO A 36 -4.88 0.24 -4.08
CA PRO A 36 -5.15 0.11 -2.65
C PRO A 36 -6.07 1.24 -2.18
N GLU A 37 -6.99 0.96 -1.24
CA GLU A 37 -7.94 1.95 -0.71
C GLU A 37 -7.25 3.22 -0.16
N GLN A 38 -6.05 3.06 0.40
CA GLN A 38 -5.22 4.15 0.91
C GLN A 38 -4.76 5.14 -0.16
N ALA A 39 -4.78 4.74 -1.44
CA ALA A 39 -4.46 5.61 -2.57
C ALA A 39 -5.53 6.70 -2.77
N PHE A 40 -6.79 6.44 -2.42
CA PHE A 40 -7.89 7.39 -2.55
C PHE A 40 -8.06 8.31 -1.34
N TYR A 41 -7.26 8.12 -0.29
CA TYR A 41 -7.36 8.92 0.92
C TYR A 41 -6.63 10.27 0.78
N LEU A 42 -7.36 11.37 0.97
CA LEU A 42 -6.85 12.75 0.94
C LEU A 42 -6.09 13.10 -0.35
N VAL A 43 -6.66 12.74 -1.49
CA VAL A 43 -6.16 13.13 -2.82
C VAL A 43 -7.12 14.13 -3.46
N GLY A 44 -6.57 15.06 -4.23
CA GLY A 44 -7.38 16.04 -4.96
C GLY A 44 -8.00 15.42 -6.22
N ASN A 45 -7.15 15.08 -7.18
CA ASN A 45 -7.57 14.53 -8.47
C ASN A 45 -7.26 13.03 -8.58
N ILE A 46 -7.76 12.40 -9.64
CA ILE A 46 -7.60 10.97 -9.86
C ILE A 46 -6.14 10.60 -10.19
N ASP A 47 -5.39 11.51 -10.80
CA ASP A 47 -3.98 11.31 -11.12
C ASP A 47 -3.11 11.21 -9.84
N GLU A 48 -3.45 11.99 -8.80
CA GLU A 48 -2.81 11.88 -7.48
C GLU A 48 -3.13 10.54 -6.81
N ALA A 49 -4.36 10.04 -6.98
CA ALA A 49 -4.71 8.71 -6.50
C ALA A 49 -3.83 7.64 -7.16
N ALA A 50 -3.64 7.70 -8.48
CA ALA A 50 -2.79 6.79 -9.22
C ALA A 50 -1.32 6.86 -8.78
N ALA A 51 -0.78 8.08 -8.62
CA ALA A 51 0.59 8.27 -8.15
C ALA A 51 0.79 7.72 -6.72
N LYS A 52 -0.21 7.90 -5.84
CA LYS A 52 -0.17 7.37 -4.47
C LYS A 52 -0.28 5.85 -4.44
N ALA A 53 -1.11 5.26 -5.30
CA ALA A 53 -1.18 3.81 -5.48
C ALA A 53 0.19 3.22 -5.84
N MET A 54 0.87 3.79 -6.83
CA MET A 54 2.22 3.37 -7.23
C MET A 54 3.23 3.45 -6.08
N ASN A 55 3.21 4.54 -5.30
CA ASN A 55 4.10 4.68 -4.15
C ASN A 55 3.82 3.64 -3.06
N LEU A 56 2.55 3.33 -2.79
CA LEU A 56 2.16 2.33 -1.80
C LEU A 56 2.57 0.91 -2.23
N GLU A 57 2.45 0.59 -3.52
CA GLU A 57 2.94 -0.67 -4.07
C GLU A 57 4.47 -0.78 -3.96
N MET A 58 5.18 0.29 -4.33
CA MET A 58 6.64 0.37 -4.20
C MET A 58 7.11 0.17 -2.75
N GLU A 59 6.42 0.76 -1.78
CA GLU A 59 6.80 0.65 -0.36
C GLU A 59 6.60 -0.77 0.18
N LYS A 60 5.50 -1.44 -0.22
CA LYS A 60 5.32 -2.88 0.08
C LYS A 60 6.43 -3.74 -0.53
N VAL A 61 6.84 -3.45 -1.76
CA VAL A 61 7.93 -4.18 -2.43
C VAL A 61 9.26 -3.96 -1.72
N LYS A 62 9.57 -2.73 -1.28
CA LYS A 62 10.78 -2.46 -0.48
C LYS A 62 10.79 -3.22 0.84
N GLU A 63 9.67 -3.29 1.55
CA GLU A 63 9.55 -4.06 2.80
C GLU A 63 9.87 -5.55 2.57
N ILE A 64 9.35 -6.14 1.48
CA ILE A 64 9.63 -7.52 1.09
C ILE A 64 11.12 -7.72 0.74
N ILE A 65 11.72 -6.81 -0.03
CA ILE A 65 13.14 -6.91 -0.42
C ILE A 65 14.06 -6.76 0.80
N LEU A 66 13.76 -5.82 1.71
CA LEU A 66 14.54 -5.65 2.94
C LEU A 66 14.41 -6.87 3.87
N SER A 67 13.22 -7.46 3.97
CA SER A 67 12.99 -8.71 4.71
C SER A 67 13.74 -9.90 4.13
N THR A 68 13.88 -9.98 2.80
CA THR A 68 14.56 -11.13 2.16
C THR A 68 16.08 -10.99 2.20
N ASN A 69 16.62 -9.77 2.18
CA ASN A 69 18.06 -9.52 2.29
C ASN A 69 18.61 -9.58 3.74
N SER A 70 17.75 -9.63 4.76
CA SER A 70 18.17 -9.76 6.17
C SER A 70 18.43 -11.21 6.63
N GLY A 71 18.33 -12.20 5.74
CA GLY A 71 18.68 -13.60 6.04
C GLY A 71 17.73 -14.31 7.00
N GLN A 72 16.59 -13.72 7.36
CA GLN A 72 15.55 -14.39 8.14
C GLN A 72 14.51 -15.04 7.21
N ILE A 73 14.76 -16.30 6.85
CA ILE A 73 13.65 -17.20 6.51
C ILE A 73 12.81 -17.30 7.78
N GLY A 74 11.61 -16.71 7.75
CA GLY A 74 10.75 -16.49 8.91
C GLY A 74 10.43 -17.76 9.67
N VAL A 75 11.20 -18.05 10.73
CA VAL A 75 10.65 -18.69 11.90
C VAL A 75 9.89 -17.61 12.66
N LEU A 76 8.56 -17.61 12.53
CA LEU A 76 7.70 -16.77 13.37
C LEU A 76 8.10 -16.99 14.83
N PRO A 77 8.45 -15.94 15.60
CA PRO A 77 9.07 -16.09 16.93
C PRO A 77 8.16 -16.67 18.03
N ASN A 78 7.07 -17.38 17.70
CA ASN A 78 6.19 -18.05 18.66
C ASN A 78 5.42 -19.27 18.12
N HIS A 79 5.69 -19.78 16.92
CA HIS A 79 5.10 -21.05 16.51
C HIS A 79 6.03 -22.20 16.86
N ALA A 80 5.50 -23.16 17.64
CA ALA A 80 6.20 -24.40 17.95
C ALA A 80 6.74 -25.03 16.65
N PRO A 81 8.02 -25.47 16.63
CA PRO A 81 8.60 -26.06 15.43
C PRO A 81 7.75 -27.27 15.01
N THR A 82 7.19 -27.20 13.80
CA THR A 82 6.46 -28.34 13.22
C THR A 82 7.47 -29.46 12.93
N GLN A 83 7.09 -30.68 13.30
CA GLN A 83 7.92 -31.90 13.27
C GLN A 83 8.62 -32.17 11.92
N HIS A 84 8.14 -31.55 10.83
CA HIS A 84 8.77 -31.66 9.52
C HIS A 84 10.18 -31.04 9.47
N THR A 85 10.44 -29.99 10.26
CA THR A 85 11.71 -29.26 10.29
C THR A 85 12.85 -30.01 10.97
N GLN A 86 12.57 -31.01 11.82
CA GLN A 86 13.60 -31.81 12.49
C GLN A 86 14.19 -32.92 11.60
N LYS A 87 13.56 -33.29 10.48
CA LYS A 87 14.12 -34.33 9.60
C LYS A 87 15.31 -33.85 8.76
N LEU A 88 15.47 -32.55 8.51
CA LEU A 88 16.60 -32.03 7.73
C LEU A 88 17.89 -31.88 8.55
N SER A 89 17.82 -31.75 9.88
CA SER A 89 19.02 -31.62 10.72
C SER A 89 19.80 -32.93 10.84
N ASN A 90 19.13 -34.08 10.69
CA ASN A 90 19.76 -35.39 10.90
C ASN A 90 20.35 -36.01 9.62
N LEU A 91 20.33 -35.31 8.49
CA LEU A 91 20.91 -35.76 7.22
C LEU A 91 22.28 -35.11 6.91
N LYS A 92 22.84 -34.34 7.85
CA LYS A 92 24.14 -33.66 7.71
C LYS A 92 25.27 -34.30 8.53
N ASN A 93 25.12 -35.56 8.94
CA ASN A 93 26.21 -36.37 9.52
C ASN A 93 26.59 -37.50 8.58
#